data_AF-A0A7U5GW44-F1
#
_entry.id   AF-A0A7U5GW44-F1
#
_cell.length_a   1.000
_cell.length_b   1.000
_cell.length_c   1.000
_cell.angle_alpha   90.00
_cell.angle_beta   90.00
_cell.angle_gamma   90.00
#
_symmetry.space_group_name_H-M   'P 1'
#
loop_
_entity.id
_entity.type
_entity.pdbx_description
1 polymer ?
#
loop_
_entity_poly.entity_id
_entity_poly.type
_entity_poly.pdbx_seq_one_letter_code
_entity_poly.pdbx_strand_id
1 'polypeptide(L)' 'MDPAKLEDLKEYDTNRNQTKAKAWKDIWGAGQGVGSVKNIQPVADVISEMKKEYEQAAVSLLAKNK' A
#
# COMPACT_ATOMS: atom_id res chain seq x y z
N MET A 1 21.93 -25.19 40.93
CA MET A 1 22.23 -24.97 39.50
C MET A 1 23.74 -25.00 39.36
N ASP A 2 24.26 -26.01 38.68
CA ASP A 2 25.70 -26.27 38.52
C ASP A 2 26.22 -25.45 37.32
N PRO A 3 27.09 -24.46 37.52
CA PRO A 3 27.55 -23.56 36.47
C PRO A 3 28.45 -24.24 35.43
N ALA A 4 28.86 -25.50 35.64
CA ALA A 4 29.66 -26.29 34.71
C ALA A 4 28.81 -27.00 33.63
N LYS A 5 27.48 -26.85 33.64
CA LYS A 5 26.54 -27.49 32.71
C LYS A 5 25.80 -26.47 31.84
N LEU A 6 26.53 -25.54 31.24
CA LEU A 6 26.01 -24.80 30.09
C LEU A 6 26.36 -25.60 28.83
N GLU A 7 25.36 -26.21 28.20
CA GLU A 7 25.50 -26.65 26.82
C GLU A 7 25.81 -25.42 25.96
N ASP A 8 26.83 -25.53 25.10
CA ASP A 8 27.27 -24.44 24.22
C ASP A 8 26.06 -23.76 23.58
N LEU A 9 25.98 -22.44 23.74
CA LEU A 9 24.94 -21.62 23.13
C LEU A 9 25.03 -21.84 21.62
N LYS A 10 24.17 -22.72 21.09
CA LYS A 10 24.01 -22.91 19.66
C LYS A 10 23.76 -21.52 19.08
N GLU A 11 24.72 -21.08 18.28
CA GLU A 11 24.67 -19.84 17.55
C GLU A 11 23.30 -19.75 16.88
N TYR A 12 22.46 -18.83 17.35
CA TYR A 12 21.13 -18.65 16.79
C TYR A 12 21.31 -18.02 15.42
N ASP A 13 21.24 -18.87 14.38
CA ASP A 13 21.31 -18.41 13.01
C ASP A 13 20.11 -17.50 12.70
N THR A 14 20.34 -16.20 12.84
CA THR A 14 19.38 -15.13 12.51
C THR A 14 19.12 -15.02 11.01
N ASN A 15 19.84 -15.77 10.16
CA ASN A 15 19.71 -15.73 8.70
C ASN A 15 18.72 -16.73 8.11
N ARG A 16 17.97 -17.50 8.91
CA ARG A 16 16.94 -18.44 8.45
C ARG A 16 15.81 -17.84 7.59
N ASN A 17 15.76 -16.52 7.41
CA ASN A 17 14.67 -15.81 6.74
C ASN A 17 15.11 -14.94 5.55
N GLN A 18 16.35 -15.04 5.04
CA GLN A 18 16.80 -14.22 3.90
C GLN A 18 15.97 -14.44 2.61
N THR A 19 15.26 -15.56 2.50
CA THR A 19 14.37 -15.89 1.36
C THR A 19 12.91 -15.48 1.56
N LYS A 20 12.51 -15.01 2.75
CA LYS A 20 11.15 -14.48 2.95
C LYS A 20 11.11 -12.99 2.61
N ALA A 21 10.17 -12.62 1.76
CA ALA A 21 9.88 -11.23 1.41
C ALA A 21 9.86 -10.35 2.66
N LYS A 22 10.73 -9.35 2.71
CA LYS A 22 10.81 -8.36 3.79
C LYS A 22 9.63 -7.42 3.63
N ALA A 23 8.69 -7.43 4.58
CA ALA A 23 7.43 -6.69 4.49
C ALA A 23 7.59 -5.20 4.12
N TRP A 24 8.60 -4.51 4.64
CA TRP A 24 8.86 -3.09 4.36
C TRP A 24 9.46 -2.79 2.98
N LYS A 25 9.99 -3.81 2.30
CA LYS A 25 10.65 -3.69 1.01
C LYS A 25 9.83 -4.30 -0.12
N ASP A 26 9.21 -5.44 0.17
CA ASP A 26 8.67 -6.34 -0.84
C ASP A 26 7.13 -6.36 -0.86
N ILE A 27 6.46 -5.76 0.15
CA ILE A 27 4.99 -5.67 0.23
C ILE A 27 4.58 -4.20 0.09
N TRP A 28 3.83 -3.92 -0.98
CA TRP A 28 3.29 -2.58 -1.26
C TRP A 28 1.80 -2.58 -0.99
N GLY A 29 1.31 -1.59 -0.23
CA GLY A 29 -0.11 -1.39 0.03
C GLY A 29 -0.74 -0.51 -1.04
N ALA A 30 -1.85 -0.95 -1.61
CA ALA A 30 -2.68 -0.13 -2.49
C ALA A 30 -4.17 -0.38 -2.20
N GLY A 31 -4.98 0.68 -2.21
CA GLY A 31 -6.43 0.57 -2.06
C GLY A 31 -7.09 0.00 -3.31
N GLN A 32 -8.37 -0.40 -3.20
CA GLN A 32 -9.13 -0.97 -4.32
C GLN A 32 -9.20 -0.03 -5.56
N GLY A 33 -9.05 1.28 -5.36
CA GLY A 33 -9.05 2.28 -6.43
C GLY A 33 -7.80 2.28 -7.33
N VAL A 34 -6.73 1.55 -6.98
CA VAL A 34 -5.47 1.59 -7.76
C VAL A 34 -5.64 1.11 -9.21
N GLY A 35 -6.55 0.18 -9.47
CA GLY A 35 -6.83 -0.32 -10.82
C GLY A 35 -7.41 0.73 -11.77
N SER A 36 -8.02 1.79 -11.22
CA SER A 36 -8.58 2.91 -11.99
C SER A 36 -7.52 3.92 -12.41
N VAL A 37 -6.34 3.93 -11.78
CA VAL A 37 -5.25 4.84 -12.13
C VAL A 37 -4.57 4.34 -13.41
N LYS A 38 -4.70 5.10 -14.50
CA LYS A 38 -4.13 4.73 -15.81
C LYS A 38 -2.89 5.51 -16.21
N ASN A 39 -2.68 6.68 -15.61
CA ASN A 39 -1.62 7.61 -15.97
C ASN A 39 -0.95 8.16 -14.71
N ILE A 40 0.30 8.59 -14.85
CA ILE A 40 1.02 9.38 -13.85
C ILE A 40 0.83 10.84 -14.23
N GLN A 41 0.26 11.65 -13.33
CA GLN A 41 -0.04 13.05 -13.58
C GLN A 41 0.37 13.92 -12.39
N PRO A 42 0.65 15.21 -12.62
CA PRO A 42 0.75 16.20 -11.53
C PRO A 42 -0.50 16.18 -10.65
N VAL A 43 -0.30 16.35 -9.35
CA VAL A 43 -1.40 16.40 -8.37
C VAL A 43 -2.42 17.49 -8.71
N ALA A 44 -1.97 18.63 -9.24
CA ALA A 44 -2.83 19.72 -9.66
C ALA A 44 -3.84 19.30 -10.75
N ASP A 45 -3.38 18.50 -11.71
CA ASP A 45 -4.20 18.03 -12.83
C ASP A 45 -5.26 17.04 -12.34
N VAL A 46 -4.88 16.12 -11.44
CA VAL A 46 -5.80 15.15 -10.82
C VAL A 46 -6.93 15.86 -10.07
N ILE A 47 -6.60 16.89 -9.28
CA ILE A 47 -7.59 17.67 -8.54
C ILE A 47 -8.52 18.42 -9.51
N SER A 48 -7.96 19.02 -10.55
CA SER A 48 -8.74 19.75 -11.55
C SER A 48 -9.73 18.84 -12.29
N GLU A 49 -9.29 17.65 -12.68
CA GLU A 49 -10.13 16.63 -13.34
C GLU A 49 -11.26 16.17 -12.41
N MET A 50 -10.91 15.80 -11.18
CA MET A 50 -11.89 15.34 -10.18
C MET A 50 -12.95 16.40 -9.85
N LYS A 51 -12.56 17.67 -9.77
CA LYS A 51 -13.52 18.78 -9.58
C LYS A 51 -14.49 18.89 -10.76
N LYS A 52 -13.97 18.85 -11.99
CA LYS A 52 -14.77 18.95 -13.21
C LYS A 52 -15.76 17.78 -13.32
N GLU A 53 -15.32 16.56 -13.05
CA GLU A 53 -16.19 15.38 -13.09
C GLU A 53 -17.30 15.45 -12.04
N TYR A 54 -16.99 15.92 -10.83
CA TYR A 54 -17.99 16.12 -9.78
C TYR A 54 -19.06 17.13 -10.21
N GLU A 55 -18.66 18.28 -10.76
CA GLU A 55 -19.59 19.30 -11.25
C GLU A 55 -20.50 18.74 -12.36
N GLN A 56 -19.92 18.00 -13.31
CA GLN A 56 -20.68 17.34 -14.38
C GLN A 56 -21.67 16.31 -13.84
N ALA A 57 -21.27 15.49 -12.88
CA ALA A 57 -22.12 14.50 -12.24
C ALA A 57 -23.28 15.17 -11.47
N ALA A 58 -23.00 16.24 -10.73
CA ALA A 58 -24.02 17.01 -10.01
C ALA A 58 -25.06 17.59 -10.96
N VAL A 59 -24.63 18.20 -12.07
CA VAL A 59 -25.54 18.72 -13.11
C VAL A 59 -26.36 17.59 -13.72
N SER A 60 -25.73 16.45 -14.05
CA SER A 60 -26.45 15.30 -14.61
C SER A 60 -27.48 14.73 -13.65
N LEU A 61 -27.20 14.67 -12.35
CA LEU A 61 -28.14 14.18 -11.34
C LEU A 61 -29.34 15.11 -11.20
N LEU A 62 -29.12 16.43 -11.16
CA LEU A 62 -30.21 17.41 -11.11
C LEU A 62 -31.09 17.36 -12.36
N ALA A 63 -30.49 17.15 -13.54
CA ALA A 63 -31.23 17.03 -14.79
C ALA A 63 -32.05 15.72 -14.88
N LYS A 64 -31.62 14.64 -14.24
CA LYS A 64 -32.34 13.35 -14.20
C LYS A 64 -33.47 13.30 -13.17
N ASN A 65 -33.45 14.19 -12.18
CA ASN A 65 -34.45 14.27 -11.11
C ASN A 65 -35.57 15.29 -11.42
N LYS A 66 -35.72 15.71 -12.68
CA LYS A 66 -36.75 16.61 -13.17
C LYS A 66 -37.56 15.91 -14.26
#